data_AF-A0A948SDA1-F1
#
_entry.id   AF-A0A948SDA1-F1
#
_cell.length_a   1.000
_cell.length_b   1.000
_cell.length_c   1.000
_cell.angle_alpha   90.00
_cell.angle_beta   90.00
_cell.angle_gamma   90.00
#
_symmetry.space_group_name_H-M   'P 1'
#
loop_
_entity.id
_entity.type
_entity.pdbx_description
1 polymer ?
#
loop_
_entity_poly.entity_id
_entity_poly.type
_entity_poly.pdbx_seq_one_letter_code
_entity_poly.pdbx_strand_id
1 'polypeptide(L)' 'MNSQNKCGCGRSPTGFCIGWHALSEDAYKKAKSDYEYEQYLKRAENLWFKDGSCTGSKSSS' A
#
# COMPACT_ATOMS: atom_id res chain seq x y z
N MET A 1 -8.82 -1.54 19.38
CA MET A 1 -8.69 -0.17 18.84
C MET A 1 -7.29 0.01 18.28
N ASN A 2 -7.13 0.29 16.98
CA ASN A 2 -5.85 0.71 16.42
C ASN A 2 -5.78 2.23 16.54
N SER A 3 -5.40 2.73 17.71
CA SER A 3 -5.17 4.16 17.93
C SER A 3 -3.91 4.54 17.14
N GLN A 4 -4.06 4.78 15.85
CA GLN A 4 -2.98 5.24 15.01
C GLN A 4 -2.73 6.72 15.29
N ASN A 5 -1.64 7.00 15.99
CA ASN A 5 -1.24 8.36 16.32
C ASN A 5 -0.85 9.09 15.03
N LYS A 6 -1.31 10.33 14.81
CA LYS A 6 -0.84 11.14 13.68
C LYS A 6 0.68 11.37 13.81
N CYS A 7 1.44 11.18 12.72
CA CYS A 7 2.88 11.47 12.70
C CYS A 7 3.11 12.81 12.02
N GLY A 8 3.57 13.82 12.77
CA GLY A 8 4.01 15.12 12.21
C GLY A 8 5.35 15.06 11.48
N CYS A 9 5.96 13.88 11.37
CA CYS A 9 7.28 13.67 10.79
C CYS A 9 7.33 13.82 9.26
N GLY A 10 6.20 13.81 8.56
CA GLY A 10 6.11 13.89 7.10
C GLY A 10 6.63 12.66 6.33
N ARG A 11 7.26 11.70 7.02
CA ARG A 11 7.82 10.49 6.40
C ARG A 11 6.77 9.42 6.12
N SER A 12 5.62 9.46 6.79
CA SER A 12 4.59 8.44 6.64
C SER A 12 3.66 8.76 5.46
N PRO A 13 3.51 7.83 4.49
CA PRO A 13 2.61 8.02 3.35
C PRO A 13 1.12 7.95 3.75
N THR A 14 0.79 7.38 4.91
CA THR A 14 -0.61 7.23 5.37
C THR A 14 -1.10 8.40 6.22
N GLY A 15 -0.21 9.34 6.59
CA GLY A 15 -0.50 10.40 7.57
C GLY A 15 -0.48 9.95 9.04
N PHE A 16 -0.31 8.64 9.28
CA PHE A 16 -0.26 8.05 10.62
C PHE A 16 1.12 7.50 10.97
N CYS A 17 1.43 7.38 12.25
CA CYS A 17 2.68 6.78 12.70
C CYS A 17 2.71 5.29 12.37
N ILE A 18 3.72 4.89 11.60
CA ILE A 18 4.00 3.51 11.18
C ILE A 18 5.43 3.08 11.55
N GLY A 19 6.06 3.78 12.50
CA GLY A 19 7.44 3.52 12.94
C GLY A 19 8.54 4.10 12.05
N TRP A 20 8.19 4.70 10.91
CA TRP A 20 9.17 5.27 9.97
C TRP A 20 9.93 6.49 10.49
N HIS A 21 9.44 7.14 11.56
CA HIS A 21 10.15 8.27 12.18
C HIS A 21 11.48 7.83 12.81
N ALA A 22 11.60 6.56 13.20
CA ALA A 22 12.79 6.02 13.87
C ALA A 22 13.80 5.44 12.88
N LEU A 23 13.45 5.38 11.59
CA LEU A 23 14.35 4.85 10.56
C LEU A 23 15.43 5.88 10.22
N SER A 24 16.66 5.39 10.09
CA SER A 24 17.75 6.10 9.42
C SER A 24 17.40 6.36 7.96
N GLU A 25 18.10 7.30 7.31
CA GLU A 25 17.80 7.70 5.93
C GLU A 25 17.84 6.53 4.93
N ASP A 26 18.83 5.64 5.00
CA ASP A 26 18.92 4.46 4.14
C ASP A 26 17.77 3.48 4.35
N ALA A 27 17.43 3.20 5.61
CA ALA A 27 16.33 2.31 5.96
C ALA A 27 14.98 2.92 5.53
N TYR A 28 14.81 4.23 5.66
CA TYR A 28 13.64 4.96 5.18
C TYR A 28 13.52 4.88 3.66
N LYS A 29 14.60 5.11 2.91
CA LYS A 29 14.60 5.02 1.44
C LYS A 29 14.19 3.62 0.97
N LYS A 30 14.75 2.58 1.59
CA LYS A 30 14.38 1.19 1.29
C LYS A 30 12.90 0.92 1.59
N ALA A 31 12.45 1.25 2.81
CA ALA A 31 11.06 1.04 3.23
C ALA A 31 10.06 1.82 2.35
N LYS A 32 10.41 3.04 1.93
CA LYS A 32 9.61 3.84 1.00
C LYS A 32 9.49 3.18 -0.37
N SER A 33 10.62 2.74 -0.94
CA SER A 33 10.63 2.06 -2.23
C SER A 33 9.79 0.77 -2.19
N ASP A 34 9.97 -0.05 -1.16
CA ASP A 34 9.21 -1.29 -0.97
C ASP A 34 7.70 -0.98 -0.85
N TYR A 35 7.34 0.05 -0.08
CA TYR A 35 5.94 0.47 0.07
C TYR A 35 5.33 0.94 -1.25
N GLU A 36 6.03 1.79 -2.01
CA GLU A 36 5.54 2.30 -3.30
C GLU A 36 5.33 1.16 -4.31
N TYR A 37 6.24 0.17 -4.33
CA TYR A 37 6.11 -1.03 -5.15
C TYR A 37 4.89 -1.87 -4.75
N GLU A 38 4.70 -2.14 -3.46
CA GLU A 38 3.53 -2.86 -2.94
C GLU A 38 2.21 -2.13 -3.26
N GLN A 39 2.18 -0.80 -3.15
CA GLN A 39 1.01 -0.01 -3.53
C GLN A 39 0.73 -0.10 -5.03
N TYR A 40 1.77 -0.06 -5.87
CA TYR A 40 1.64 -0.25 -7.31
C TYR A 40 1.06 -1.62 -7.64
N LEU A 41 1.59 -2.70 -7.04
CA LEU A 41 1.10 -4.06 -7.24
C LEU A 41 -0.37 -4.20 -6.84
N LYS A 42 -0.75 -3.70 -5.65
CA LYS A 42 -2.15 -3.71 -5.20
C LYS A 42 -3.06 -2.93 -6.14
N ARG A 43 -2.58 -1.81 -6.68
CA ARG A 43 -3.34 -1.03 -7.66
C ARG A 43 -3.47 -1.78 -8.98
N ALA A 44 -2.40 -2.37 -9.48
CA ALA A 44 -2.38 -3.15 -10.72
C ALA A 44 -3.28 -4.38 -10.60
N GLU A 45 -3.22 -5.09 -9.47
CA GLU A 45 -4.11 -6.20 -9.14
C GLU A 45 -5.58 -5.74 -9.11
N ASN A 46 -5.87 -4.65 -8.39
CA ASN A 46 -7.21 -4.11 -8.35
C ASN A 46 -7.69 -3.63 -9.74
N LEU A 47 -6.82 -3.10 -10.59
CA LEU A 47 -7.16 -2.74 -11.98
C LEU A 47 -7.47 -4.00 -12.81
N TRP A 48 -6.65 -5.05 -12.69
CA TRP A 48 -6.87 -6.34 -13.34
C TRP A 48 -8.21 -6.96 -13.00
N PHE A 49 -8.62 -6.87 -11.72
CA PHE A 49 -9.90 -7.43 -11.27
C PHE A 49 -11.12 -6.55 -11.56
N LYS A 50 -10.93 -5.23 -11.78
CA LYS A 50 -12.04 -4.27 -11.88
C LYS A 50 -12.59 -4.07 -13.29
N ASP A 51 -11.78 -4.24 -14.34
CA ASP A 51 -12.20 -4.04 -15.74
C ASP A 51 -12.62 -5.34 -16.46
N GLY A 52 -13.08 -6.34 -15.71
CA GLY A 52 -13.69 -7.53 -16.30
C GLY A 52 -12.67 -8.57 -16.77
N SER A 53 -12.36 -9.51 -15.88
CA SER A 53 -11.77 -10.78 -16.28
C SER A 53 -12.63 -11.45 -17.36
N CYS A 54 -12.10 -11.49 -18.59
CA CYS A 54 -12.65 -12.17 -19.76
C CYS A 54 -12.78 -13.70 -19.57
N THR A 55 -12.36 -14.28 -18.43
CA THR A 55 -12.43 -15.73 -18.16
C THR A 55 -13.61 -16.13 -17.29
N GLY A 56 -14.74 -15.43 -17.38
CA GLY A 56 -15.99 -15.79 -16.70
C GLY A 56 -16.84 -16.75 -17.51
N SER A 57 -16.54 -18.06 -17.48
CA SER A 57 -17.53 -19.08 -17.81
C SER A 57 -18.67 -19.01 -16.79
N LYS A 58 -19.72 -18.28 -17.14
CA LYS A 58 -20.92 -18.08 -16.34
C LYS A 58 -21.78 -19.36 -16.38
N SER A 59 -21.45 -20.34 -15.53
CA SER A 59 -22.39 -21.41 -15.18
C SER A 59 -23.15 -20.99 -13.93
N SER A 60 -24.30 -20.36 -14.13
CA SER A 60 -25.40 -20.38 -13.17
C SER A 60 -26.65 -20.69 -13.98
N SER A 61 -27.06 -21.96 -13.96
CA SER A 61 -28.39 -22.43 -14.35
C SER A 61 -28.81 -23.51 -13.36
#